data_AF-A0A937ZD51-F1
#
_entry.id   AF-A0A937ZD51-F1
#
_cell.length_a   1.000
_cell.length_b   1.000
_cell.length_c   1.000
_cell.angle_alpha   90.00
_cell.angle_beta   90.00
_cell.angle_gamma   90.00
#
_symmetry.space_group_name_H-M   'P 1'
#
loop_
_entity.id
_entity.type
_entity.pdbx_description
1 polymer ?
#
loop_
_entity_poly.entity_id
_entity_poly.type
_entity_poly.pdbx_seq_one_letter_code
_entity_poly.pdbx_strand_id
1 'polypeptide(L)' 'VASCHTATIGEYVIEGHVPASDIKKFLETKPAGAYGLAVPDMPVGSPGMGPEGSGPPYATLLLVRDALPTVFAEH' A
#
# COMPACT_ATOMS: atom_id res chain seq x y z
N VAL A 1 4.36 9.49 -3.20
CA VAL A 1 4.87 8.39 -2.34
C VAL A 1 6.09 7.81 -3.02
N ALA A 2 7.08 7.34 -2.26
CA ALA A 2 8.27 6.68 -2.80
C ALA A 2 8.64 5.52 -1.87
N SER A 3 8.96 4.37 -2.46
CA SER A 3 9.49 3.18 -1.79
C SER A 3 10.61 2.57 -2.67
N CYS A 4 11.01 1.33 -2.39
CA CYS A 4 12.09 0.65 -3.11
C CYS A 4 11.63 -0.07 -4.39
N HIS A 5 10.33 -0.35 -4.54
CA HIS A 5 9.81 -1.02 -5.73
C HIS A 5 8.38 -0.59 -6.06
N THR A 6 8.06 -0.68 -7.33
CA THR A 6 6.73 -0.41 -7.88
C THR A 6 6.28 -1.61 -8.70
N ALA A 7 5.06 -2.06 -8.47
CA ALA A 7 4.41 -3.08 -9.29
C ALA A 7 3.11 -2.52 -9.89
N THR A 8 2.64 -3.15 -10.96
CA THR A 8 1.36 -2.81 -11.59
C THR A 8 0.47 -4.06 -11.68
N ILE A 9 -0.81 -3.91 -11.33
CA ILE A 9 -1.84 -4.93 -11.50
C ILE A 9 -2.96 -4.32 -12.34
N GLY A 10 -2.95 -4.64 -13.63
CA GLY A 10 -3.82 -3.96 -14.60
C GLY A 10 -3.53 -2.47 -14.64
N GLU A 11 -4.53 -1.65 -14.31
CA GLU A 11 -4.42 -0.19 -14.26
C GLU A 11 -3.95 0.35 -12.90
N TYR A 12 -3.80 -0.51 -11.89
CA TYR A 12 -3.48 -0.10 -10.53
C TYR A 12 -1.98 -0.19 -10.22
N VAL A 13 -1.48 0.80 -9.49
CA VAL A 13 -0.10 0.85 -9.00
C VAL A 13 -0.04 0.32 -7.56
N ILE A 14 0.94 -0.53 -7.27
CA ILE A 14 1.27 -0.99 -5.93
C ILE A 14 2.70 -0.52 -5.63
N GLU A 15 2.84 0.43 -4.71
CA GLU A 15 4.12 1.04 -4.34
C GLU A 15 4.61 0.51 -3.00
N GLY A 16 5.79 -0.11 -2.99
CA GLY A 16 6.44 -0.61 -1.79
C GLY A 16 5.83 -1.88 -1.22
N HIS A 17 6.16 -2.13 0.04
CA HIS A 17 5.87 -3.37 0.78
C HIS A 17 4.41 -3.42 1.25
N VAL A 18 3.45 -3.38 0.33
CA VAL A 18 2.01 -3.43 0.61
C VAL A 18 1.59 -4.86 1.00
N PRO A 19 0.87 -5.07 2.13
CA PRO A 19 0.33 -6.36 2.51
C PRO A 19 -0.55 -7.00 1.43
N ALA A 20 -0.36 -8.29 1.19
CA ALA A 20 -1.15 -9.03 0.21
C ALA A 20 -2.65 -9.03 0.54
N SER A 21 -3.02 -8.96 1.83
CA SER A 21 -4.41 -8.79 2.29
C SER A 21 -5.02 -7.48 1.79
N ASP A 22 -4.25 -6.40 1.82
CA ASP A 22 -4.70 -5.07 1.43
C ASP A 22 -4.86 -4.99 -0.09
N ILE A 23 -3.91 -5.57 -0.84
CA ILE A 23 -4.01 -5.69 -2.31
C ILE A 23 -5.28 -6.45 -2.69
N LYS A 24 -5.56 -7.59 -2.05
CA LYS A 24 -6.78 -8.38 -2.32
C LYS A 24 -8.04 -7.56 -2.02
N LYS A 25 -8.13 -6.95 -0.84
CA LYS A 25 -9.25 -6.09 -0.45
C LYS A 25 -9.45 -4.92 -1.41
N PHE A 26 -8.37 -4.30 -1.86
CA PHE A 26 -8.41 -3.21 -2.83
C PHE A 26 -8.94 -3.66 -4.19
N LEU A 27 -8.51 -4.82 -4.69
CA LEU A 27 -8.99 -5.38 -5.96
C LEU A 27 -10.44 -5.85 -5.91
N GLU A 28 -10.93 -6.27 -4.73
CA GLU A 28 -12.34 -6.61 -4.49
C GLU A 28 -13.22 -5.37 -4.41
N THR A 29 -12.77 -4.34 -3.69
CA THR A 29 -13.58 -3.14 -3.42
C THR A 29 -13.49 -2.07 -4.52
N LYS A 30 -12.38 -2.03 -5.25
CA LYS A 30 -12.04 -1.04 -6.30
C LYS A 30 -12.51 0.38 -5.96
N PRO A 31 -11.95 1.00 -4.90
CA PRO A 31 -12.42 2.29 -4.42
C PRO A 31 -12.48 3.34 -5.53
N ALA A 32 -13.57 4.11 -5.58
CA ALA A 32 -13.80 5.06 -6.65
C ALA A 32 -12.70 6.12 -6.73
N GLY A 33 -12.19 6.38 -7.93
CA GLY A 33 -11.11 7.34 -8.18
C GLY A 33 -9.72 6.89 -7.70
N ALA A 34 -9.61 5.70 -7.09
CA ALA A 34 -8.33 5.16 -6.69
C ALA A 34 -7.56 4.59 -7.89
N TYR A 35 -6.25 4.84 -7.92
CA TYR A 35 -5.34 4.30 -8.91
C TYR A 35 -4.27 3.38 -8.30
N GLY A 36 -4.28 3.16 -6.98
CA GLY A 36 -3.30 2.27 -6.37
C GLY A 36 -3.26 2.28 -4.85
N LEU A 37 -2.32 1.49 -4.33
CA LEU A 37 -1.94 1.44 -2.92
C LEU A 37 -0.46 1.76 -2.76
N ALA A 38 -0.08 2.28 -1.60
CA ALA A 38 1.31 2.50 -1.26
C ALA A 38 1.61 2.22 0.21
N VAL A 39 2.74 1.59 0.49
CA VAL A 39 3.43 1.67 1.78
C VAL A 39 4.69 2.52 1.55
N PRO A 40 4.70 3.79 2.01
CA PRO A 40 5.86 4.67 1.83
C PRO A 40 7.10 4.16 2.57
N ASP A 41 8.27 4.58 2.09
CA ASP A 41 9.57 4.21 2.65
C ASP A 41 9.77 2.68 2.65
N MET A 42 10.26 2.13 3.76
CA MET A 42 10.53 0.70 3.95
C MET A 42 10.35 0.34 5.45
N PRO A 43 9.13 0.41 6.00
CA PRO A 43 8.92 0.19 7.43
C PRO A 43 9.27 -1.25 7.81
N VAL A 44 10.08 -1.40 8.86
CA VAL A 44 10.35 -2.71 9.47
C VAL A 44 9.02 -3.31 9.94
N GLY A 45 8.79 -4.58 9.62
CA GLY A 45 7.52 -5.26 9.94
C GLY A 45 6.51 -5.29 8.80
N SER A 46 6.76 -4.55 7.72
CA SER A 46 6.05 -4.75 6.45
C SER A 46 6.53 -6.03 5.73
N PRO A 47 5.70 -6.63 4.85
CA PRO A 47 6.06 -7.86 4.15
C PRO A 47 7.40 -7.76 3.42
N GLY A 48 8.37 -8.60 3.77
CA GLY A 48 9.71 -8.56 3.18
C GLY A 48 10.70 -7.58 3.83
N MET A 49 10.29 -6.84 4.86
CA MET A 49 11.12 -5.93 5.66
C MET A 49 11.38 -6.47 7.08
N GLY A 50 11.76 -7.74 7.17
CA GLY A 50 12.01 -8.45 8.44
C GLY A 50 10.80 -9.26 8.92
N PRO A 51 10.77 -9.67 10.21
CA PRO A 51 9.63 -10.38 10.77
C PRO A 51 8.37 -9.51 10.68
N GLU A 52 7.33 -9.99 10.00
CA GLU A 52 6.09 -9.24 9.83
C GLU A 52 5.45 -8.88 11.17
N GLY A 53 4.94 -7.66 11.30
CA GLY A 53 4.37 -7.12 12.54
C GLY A 53 5.41 -6.77 13.62
N SER A 54 6.71 -6.92 13.34
CA SER A 54 7.76 -6.39 14.20
C SER A 54 8.12 -4.97 13.78
N GLY A 55 8.04 -3.99 14.67
CA GLY A 55 8.42 -2.61 14.35
C GLY A 55 7.35 -1.59 14.73
N PRO A 56 7.58 -0.30 14.41
CA PRO A 56 6.58 0.74 14.61
C PRO A 56 5.36 0.55 13.71
N PRO A 57 4.20 1.08 14.10
CA PRO A 57 3.01 1.05 13.24
C PRO A 57 3.26 1.75 11.90
N TYR A 58 2.64 1.25 10.84
CA TYR A 58 2.66 1.84 9.51
C TYR A 58 1.28 1.78 8.87
N ALA A 59 1.10 2.52 7.77
CA ALA A 59 -0.16 2.57 7.06
C ALA A 59 0.02 2.19 5.59
N THR A 60 -0.95 1.42 5.09
CA THR A 60 -1.19 1.34 3.65
C THR A 60 -2.04 2.55 3.25
N LEU A 61 -1.56 3.31 2.28
CA LEU A 61 -2.24 4.48 1.75
C LEU A 61 -3.03 4.14 0.49
N LEU A 62 -4.25 4.65 0.38
CA LEU A 62 -5.04 4.68 -0.83
C LEU A 62 -4.59 5.86 -1.69
N LEU A 63 -4.20 5.57 -2.92
CA LEU A 63 -3.82 6.60 -3.89
C LEU A 63 -5.03 6.96 -4.74
N VAL A 64 -5.48 8.21 -4.67
CA VAL A 64 -6.65 8.73 -5.38
C VAL A 64 -6.20 9.80 -6.36
N ARG A 65 -6.79 9.82 -7.57
CA ARG A 65 -6.49 10.85 -8.57
C ARG A 65 -6.93 12.22 -8.04
N ASP A 66 -6.09 13.23 -8.27
CA ASP A 66 -6.37 14.63 -7.95
C ASP A 66 -6.69 14.91 -6.47
N ALA A 67 -6.27 14.01 -5.58
CA ALA A 67 -6.47 14.10 -4.14
C ALA A 67 -5.22 13.62 -3.38
N LEU A 68 -5.10 14.05 -2.12
CA LEU A 68 -4.06 13.55 -1.24
C LEU A 68 -4.32 12.07 -0.91
N PRO A 69 -3.26 11.25 -0.75
CA PRO A 69 -3.41 9.88 -0.27
C PRO A 69 -4.12 9.84 1.09
N THR A 70 -5.00 8.86 1.27
CA THR A 70 -5.71 8.62 2.54
C THR A 70 -5.32 7.27 3.12
N VAL A 71 -5.56 7.04 4.41
CA VAL A 71 -5.28 5.73 5.02
C VAL A 71 -6.29 4.70 4.52
N PHE A 72 -5.79 3.59 3.97
CA PHE A 72 -6.57 2.42 3.59
C PHE A 72 -6.63 1.37 4.71
N ALA A 73 -5.50 1.17 5.39
CA ALA A 73 -5.34 0.26 6.52
C ALA A 73 -4.15 0.68 7.39
N GLU A 74 -4.18 0.32 8.68
CA GLU A 74 -3.09 0.48 9.65
C GLU A 74 -2.57 -0.90 10.06
N HIS A 75 -1.27 -1.00 10.33
CA HIS A 75 -0.53 -2.22 10.65
C HIS A 75 0.48 -1.97 11.77
#